data_AF-A0A812K6K2-F1
#
_entry.id   AF-A0A812K6K2-F1
#
_cell.length_a   1.000
_cell.length_b   1.000
_cell.length_c   1.000
_cell.angle_alpha   90.00
_cell.angle_beta   90.00
_cell.angle_gamma   90.00
#
_symmetry.space_group_name_H-M   'P 1'
#
loop_
_entity.id
_entity.type
_entity.pdbx_description
1 polymer ?
#
loop_
_entity_poly.entity_id
_entity_poly.type
_entity_poly.pdbx_seq_one_letter_code
_entity_poly.pdbx_strand_id
1 'polypeptide(L)'
;ERAAALSKCIPGQRVAAYFNDDGMYHERILLWRSHEMVWGVLTPDLDVYLEDFSGYGEVGCDSFKIKGSDFNYWSRVGGPAYRFSEVVPDEKLKESIGEIISQLGDSVHSERAWQIRQASAYLLATNSSASFRWLPSELNSSDEPSRLYDSAPSKLLADQIPRPSHATGQTEDPASRRKFGSQSSKARAKETAGASEDTSNQQEKPDFDFGNECTEKQQAVNQQGFRPQSSSPRAALATEPKEANRDADRQQLKRQPVSVPRERVLAPRRRARRSSTMVTNFFQDNSSLLPATRLERQAVSSSTQASYQAELERFMKYAQRHQLDTNLGEAMDNSLVQHMNALYRQGFQSYHGDRLMASVMHRHPSCGRLGNVKMLAQTVSGPNPDAYPLAVWCGVVALLFHWGLVAMAVFVMVAISSYARPIFNCKKRSLIKPASHVTRHWSLLLAPEEDGAKLFANLVKGDPNEPL
;
A
#
# COMPACT_ATOMS: atom_id res chain seq x y z
N GLU A 1 -22.07 14.23 10.48
CA GLU A 1 -21.76 13.14 11.43
C GLU A 1 -22.62 11.89 11.22
N ARG A 2 -23.96 11.99 11.26
CA ARG A 2 -24.87 10.84 11.04
C ARG A 2 -24.54 10.02 9.79
N ALA A 3 -24.34 10.69 8.64
CA ALA A 3 -23.96 10.03 7.40
C ALA A 3 -22.62 9.27 7.48
N ALA A 4 -21.64 9.82 8.18
CA ALA A 4 -20.35 9.17 8.38
C ALA A 4 -20.42 7.98 9.36
N ALA A 5 -21.39 7.98 10.30
CA ALA A 5 -21.66 6.85 11.17
C ALA A 5 -22.33 5.72 10.39
N LEU A 6 -23.38 6.04 9.64
CA LEU A 6 -24.15 5.07 8.86
C LEU A 6 -23.34 4.50 7.67
N SER A 7 -22.42 5.29 7.10
CA SER A 7 -21.54 4.81 6.02
C SER A 7 -20.55 3.73 6.46
N LYS A 8 -20.32 3.58 7.76
CA LYS A 8 -19.46 2.53 8.33
C LYS A 8 -20.25 1.24 8.60
N CYS A 9 -21.58 1.28 8.45
CA CYS A 9 -22.40 0.12 8.69
C CYS A 9 -22.27 -0.94 7.60
N ILE A 10 -22.51 -2.19 7.97
CA ILE A 10 -22.50 -3.35 7.08
C ILE A 10 -23.87 -4.04 7.07
N PRO A 11 -24.23 -4.75 5.97
CA PRO A 11 -25.39 -5.63 5.95
C PRO A 11 -25.45 -6.58 7.17
N GLY A 12 -26.64 -6.75 7.74
CA GLY A 12 -26.90 -7.49 8.97
C GLY A 12 -26.73 -6.67 10.26
N GLN A 13 -26.19 -5.45 10.20
CA GLN A 13 -26.03 -4.62 11.39
C GLN A 13 -27.38 -4.11 11.90
N ARG A 14 -27.53 -4.08 13.23
CA ARG A 14 -28.75 -3.63 13.92
C ARG A 14 -28.65 -2.17 14.31
N VAL A 15 -29.72 -1.43 14.03
CA VAL A 15 -29.86 0.00 14.34
C VAL A 15 -31.16 0.21 15.11
N ALA A 16 -31.17 1.15 16.04
CA ALA A 16 -32.37 1.65 16.69
C ALA A 16 -32.77 2.97 16.03
N ALA A 17 -33.85 2.96 15.24
CA ALA A 17 -34.40 4.13 14.55
C ALA A 17 -35.54 4.72 15.38
N TYR A 18 -35.50 6.00 15.73
CA TYR A 18 -36.52 6.67 16.53
C TYR A 18 -37.48 7.42 15.61
N PHE A 19 -38.78 7.23 15.84
CA PHE A 19 -39.85 7.92 15.15
C PHE A 19 -40.71 8.68 16.16
N ASN A 20 -40.88 9.98 15.93
CA ASN A 20 -41.59 10.89 16.84
C ASN A 20 -43.09 10.57 16.94
N ASP A 21 -43.71 10.04 15.89
CA ASP A 21 -45.13 9.65 15.83
C ASP A 21 -45.43 8.44 16.71
N ASP A 22 -44.55 7.44 16.72
CA ASP A 22 -44.66 6.25 17.58
C ASP A 22 -44.10 6.48 19.00
N GLY A 23 -43.29 7.52 19.19
CA GLY A 23 -42.69 7.87 20.48
C GLY A 23 -41.74 6.80 21.03
N MET A 24 -41.18 5.96 20.16
CA MET A 24 -40.26 4.88 20.56
C MET A 24 -39.20 4.57 19.49
N TYR A 25 -38.19 3.79 19.90
CA TYR A 25 -37.21 3.26 18.96
C TYR A 25 -37.72 2.00 18.29
N HIS A 26 -37.42 1.81 17.01
CA HIS A 26 -37.69 0.58 16.28
C HIS A 26 -36.36 -0.07 15.91
N GLU A 27 -36.24 -1.37 16.19
CA GLU A 27 -35.10 -2.16 15.75
C GLU A 27 -35.18 -2.38 14.24
N ARG A 28 -34.14 -1.97 13.52
CA ARG A 28 -33.95 -2.20 12.09
C ARG A 28 -32.74 -3.07 11.88
N ILE A 29 -32.83 -4.02 10.96
CA ILE A 29 -31.65 -4.72 10.43
C ILE A 29 -31.34 -4.14 9.06
N LEU A 30 -30.14 -3.58 8.91
CA LEU A 30 -29.67 -3.02 7.65
C LEU A 30 -29.42 -4.16 6.65
N LEU A 31 -30.09 -4.15 5.50
CA LEU A 31 -29.97 -5.19 4.48
C LEU A 31 -29.00 -4.77 3.37
N TRP A 32 -29.25 -3.61 2.76
CA TRP A 32 -28.45 -3.13 1.63
C TRP A 32 -28.45 -1.61 1.56
N ARG A 33 -27.31 -1.02 1.21
CA ARG A 33 -27.20 0.42 1.04
C ARG A 33 -27.62 0.81 -0.39
N SER A 34 -28.59 1.71 -0.53
CA SER A 34 -29.01 2.23 -1.83
C SER A 34 -28.14 3.42 -2.22
N HIS A 35 -28.39 4.59 -1.63
CA HIS A 35 -27.64 5.82 -1.86
C HIS A 35 -27.59 6.64 -0.57
N GLU A 36 -26.47 7.32 -0.32
CA GLU A 36 -26.28 8.21 0.84
C GLU A 36 -26.76 7.63 2.18
N MET A 37 -27.95 8.07 2.63
CA MET A 37 -28.63 7.75 3.89
C MET A 37 -29.80 6.78 3.74
N VAL A 38 -30.10 6.32 2.52
CA VAL A 38 -31.20 5.39 2.25
C VAL A 38 -30.69 3.95 2.29
N TRP A 39 -31.33 3.15 3.15
CA TRP A 39 -31.02 1.74 3.33
C TRP A 39 -32.26 0.89 3.14
N GLY A 40 -32.08 -0.26 2.51
CA GLY A 40 -32.98 -1.38 2.67
C GLY A 40 -32.93 -1.86 4.10
N VAL A 41 -34.08 -1.91 4.76
CA VAL A 41 -34.21 -2.35 6.15
C VAL A 41 -35.18 -3.51 6.25
N LEU A 42 -34.93 -4.38 7.23
CA LEU A 42 -35.90 -5.35 7.72
C LEU A 42 -36.46 -4.85 9.06
N THR A 43 -37.79 -4.82 9.18
CA THR A 43 -38.50 -4.43 10.41
C THR A 43 -38.80 -5.63 11.31
N PRO A 44 -39.18 -5.42 12.59
CA PRO A 44 -39.58 -6.50 13.48
C PRO A 44 -40.77 -7.33 12.97
N ASP A 45 -41.63 -6.74 12.14
CA ASP A 45 -42.77 -7.37 11.48
C ASP A 45 -42.38 -8.19 10.23
N LEU A 46 -41.07 -8.23 9.93
CA LEU A 46 -40.47 -8.88 8.77
C LEU A 46 -40.79 -8.21 7.43
N ASP A 47 -41.17 -6.94 7.44
CA ASP A 47 -41.33 -6.13 6.23
C ASP A 47 -39.99 -5.64 5.71
N VAL A 48 -39.87 -5.60 4.38
CA VAL A 48 -38.67 -5.13 3.66
C VAL A 48 -39.02 -3.91 2.82
N TYR A 49 -38.40 -2.77 3.15
CA TYR A 49 -38.56 -1.53 2.38
C TYR A 49 -37.33 -0.63 2.50
N LEU A 50 -37.32 0.45 1.71
CA LEU A 50 -36.28 1.48 1.75
C LEU A 50 -36.63 2.55 2.78
N GLU A 51 -35.70 2.80 3.69
CA GLU A 51 -35.87 3.78 4.76
C GLU A 51 -34.77 4.84 4.65
N ASP A 52 -35.18 6.12 4.69
CA ASP A 52 -34.25 7.25 4.67
C ASP A 52 -33.90 7.69 6.10
N PHE A 53 -32.61 7.59 6.43
CA PHE A 53 -32.05 8.01 7.71
C PHE A 53 -31.54 9.45 7.71
N SER A 54 -31.77 10.21 6.64
CA SER A 54 -31.38 11.62 6.52
C SER A 54 -32.06 12.51 7.56
N GLY A 55 -33.26 12.12 8.02
CA GLY A 55 -34.15 12.93 8.84
C GLY A 55 -34.92 13.99 8.04
N TYR A 56 -34.83 13.95 6.70
CA TYR A 56 -35.56 14.84 5.81
C TYR A 56 -36.67 14.06 5.08
N GLY A 57 -37.87 14.06 5.65
CA GLY A 57 -39.07 13.48 5.05
C GLY A 57 -40.21 13.41 6.05
N GLU A 58 -41.46 13.47 5.58
CA GLU A 58 -42.65 13.37 6.45
C GLU A 58 -42.75 12.02 7.19
N VAL A 59 -42.06 10.99 6.69
CA VAL A 59 -42.06 9.62 7.23
C VAL A 59 -40.63 9.15 7.59
N GLY A 60 -39.71 10.10 7.78
CA GLY A 60 -38.28 9.81 7.99
C GLY A 60 -37.95 9.48 9.45
N CYS A 61 -36.87 8.73 9.65
CA CYS A 61 -36.31 8.46 10.98
C CYS A 61 -35.71 9.76 11.59
N ASP A 62 -36.23 10.22 12.73
CA ASP A 62 -35.77 11.46 13.39
C ASP A 62 -34.34 11.35 13.93
N SER A 63 -34.01 10.20 14.52
CA SER A 63 -32.68 9.90 15.04
C SER A 63 -32.42 8.40 15.06
N PHE A 64 -31.16 7.99 14.89
CA PHE A 64 -30.81 6.58 14.99
C PHE A 64 -29.58 6.37 15.86
N LYS A 65 -29.46 5.15 16.41
CA LYS A 65 -28.30 4.67 17.17
C LYS A 65 -27.86 3.31 16.64
N ILE A 66 -26.57 3.11 16.46
CA ILE A 66 -25.98 1.90 15.90
C ILE A 66 -25.60 0.94 17.03
N LYS A 67 -26.12 -0.29 17.00
CA LYS A 67 -25.76 -1.31 17.98
C LYS A 67 -24.29 -1.74 17.81
N GLY A 68 -23.55 -1.77 18.90
CA GLY A 68 -22.10 -2.03 18.96
C GLY A 68 -21.23 -0.77 18.91
N SER A 69 -21.76 0.36 18.41
CA SER A 69 -21.09 1.66 18.44
C SER A 69 -21.66 2.52 19.57
N ASP A 70 -22.95 2.82 19.50
CA ASP A 70 -23.60 3.80 20.38
C ASP A 70 -24.20 3.12 21.61
N PHE A 71 -24.59 1.86 21.48
CA PHE A 71 -25.08 1.03 22.59
C PHE A 71 -24.81 -0.46 22.34
N ASN A 72 -24.57 -1.22 23.40
CA ASN A 72 -24.38 -2.67 23.32
C ASN A 72 -25.65 -3.46 23.70
N TYR A 73 -26.45 -2.91 24.62
CA TYR A 73 -27.65 -3.53 25.16
C TYR A 73 -28.85 -2.62 24.93
N TRP A 74 -29.98 -3.20 24.53
CA TRP A 74 -31.20 -2.46 24.21
C TRP A 74 -31.75 -1.65 25.39
N SER A 75 -31.50 -2.10 26.63
CA SER A 75 -31.82 -1.33 27.84
C SER A 75 -31.08 0.01 27.94
N ARG A 76 -30.01 0.21 27.16
CA ARG A 76 -29.23 1.46 27.12
C ARG A 76 -29.58 2.38 25.96
N VAL A 77 -30.58 2.03 25.14
CA VAL A 77 -30.99 2.90 24.02
C VAL A 77 -31.60 4.22 24.50
N GLY A 78 -32.13 4.26 25.73
CA GLY A 78 -32.66 5.46 26.37
C GLY A 78 -34.15 5.71 26.15
N GLY A 79 -34.93 4.66 25.84
CA GLY A 79 -36.38 4.73 25.65
C GLY A 79 -37.00 3.34 25.42
N PRO A 80 -38.33 3.25 25.29
CA PRO A 80 -38.98 2.03 24.81
C PRO A 80 -38.47 1.68 23.41
N ALA A 81 -38.40 0.38 23.12
CA ALA A 81 -37.94 -0.11 21.82
C ALA A 81 -38.84 -1.24 21.32
N TYR A 82 -39.42 -1.05 20.14
CA TYR A 82 -40.08 -2.09 19.35
C TYR A 82 -39.03 -2.95 18.67
N ARG A 83 -39.08 -4.27 18.90
CA ARG A 83 -37.95 -5.18 18.65
C ARG A 83 -38.41 -6.49 18.07
N PHE A 84 -37.50 -7.16 17.37
CA PHE A 84 -37.73 -8.53 16.91
C PHE A 84 -38.00 -9.43 18.11
N SER A 85 -39.11 -10.16 18.06
CA SER A 85 -39.46 -11.19 19.05
C SER A 85 -38.45 -12.34 19.03
N GLU A 86 -37.95 -12.68 17.83
CA GLU A 86 -37.05 -13.79 17.59
C GLU A 86 -35.76 -13.36 16.87
N VAL A 87 -34.73 -14.20 16.93
CA VAL A 87 -33.50 -13.97 16.18
C VAL A 87 -33.75 -14.34 14.71
N VAL A 88 -33.66 -13.37 13.82
CA VAL A 88 -33.79 -13.60 12.37
C VAL A 88 -32.63 -14.51 11.89
N PRO A 89 -32.91 -15.67 11.28
CA PRO A 89 -31.89 -16.57 10.78
C PRO A 89 -31.20 -16.00 9.52
N ASP A 90 -29.96 -16.43 9.27
CA ASP A 90 -29.14 -15.93 8.16
C ASP A 90 -29.79 -16.21 6.79
N GLU A 91 -30.53 -17.31 6.65
CA GLU A 91 -31.26 -17.66 5.44
C GLU A 91 -32.32 -16.61 5.11
N LYS A 92 -33.09 -16.18 6.12
CA LYS A 92 -34.12 -15.16 5.96
C LYS A 92 -33.53 -13.79 5.65
N LEU A 93 -32.37 -13.47 6.24
CA LEU A 93 -31.62 -12.25 5.90
C LEU A 93 -31.18 -12.26 4.42
N LYS A 94 -30.67 -13.39 3.91
CA LYS A 94 -30.29 -13.52 2.49
C LYS A 94 -31.48 -13.34 1.55
N GLU A 95 -32.63 -13.93 1.88
CA GLU A 95 -33.88 -13.74 1.12
C GLU A 95 -34.28 -12.27 1.08
N SER A 96 -34.27 -11.60 2.25
CA SER A 96 -34.63 -10.19 2.37
C SER A 96 -33.66 -9.26 1.61
N ILE A 97 -32.36 -9.60 1.58
CA ILE A 97 -31.38 -8.90 0.74
C ILE A 97 -31.68 -9.09 -0.75
N GLY A 98 -32.08 -10.30 -1.17
CA GLY A 98 -32.51 -10.57 -2.55
C GLY A 98 -33.74 -9.76 -2.94
N GLU A 99 -34.71 -9.65 -2.04
CA GLU A 99 -35.92 -8.86 -2.22
C GLU A 99 -35.59 -7.37 -2.39
N ILE A 100 -34.81 -6.77 -1.49
CA ILE A 100 -34.48 -5.35 -1.61
C ILE A 100 -33.64 -5.04 -2.86
N ILE A 101 -32.72 -5.92 -3.25
CA ILE A 101 -31.94 -5.76 -4.48
C ILE A 101 -32.88 -5.79 -5.70
N SER A 102 -33.90 -6.66 -5.67
CA SER A 102 -34.91 -6.73 -6.74
C SER A 102 -35.78 -5.47 -6.77
N GLN A 103 -36.20 -4.95 -5.61
CA GLN A 103 -36.99 -3.70 -5.51
C GLN A 103 -36.20 -2.48 -6.01
N LEU A 104 -34.90 -2.40 -5.69
CA LEU A 104 -34.05 -1.32 -6.17
C LEU A 104 -33.79 -1.38 -7.68
N GLY A 105 -33.98 -2.55 -8.32
CA GLY A 105 -33.85 -2.72 -9.76
C GLY A 105 -32.50 -2.24 -10.32
N ASP A 106 -32.54 -1.56 -11.48
CA ASP A 106 -31.35 -1.05 -12.15
C ASP A 106 -30.63 0.07 -11.36
N SER A 107 -31.25 0.65 -10.33
CA SER A 107 -30.58 1.66 -9.50
C SER A 107 -29.46 1.07 -8.64
N VAL A 108 -29.52 -0.22 -8.29
CA VAL A 108 -28.38 -0.96 -7.67
C VAL A 108 -27.24 -1.11 -8.67
N HIS A 109 -27.60 -1.23 -9.94
CA HIS A 109 -26.69 -1.25 -11.07
C HIS A 109 -26.53 0.17 -11.62
N SER A 110 -26.14 1.12 -10.74
CA SER A 110 -25.74 2.46 -11.21
C SER A 110 -24.88 2.29 -12.45
N GLU A 111 -25.10 3.12 -13.48
CA GLU A 111 -24.42 2.98 -14.77
C GLU A 111 -22.91 2.79 -14.58
N ARG A 112 -22.33 3.43 -13.55
CA ARG A 112 -20.95 3.23 -13.09
C ARG A 112 -20.65 1.85 -12.51
N ALA A 113 -21.49 1.27 -11.65
CA ALA A 113 -21.31 -0.10 -11.16
C ALA A 113 -21.41 -1.13 -12.30
N TRP A 114 -22.32 -0.91 -13.25
CA TRP A 114 -22.41 -1.74 -14.45
C TRP A 114 -21.22 -1.53 -15.39
N GLN A 115 -20.74 -0.30 -15.58
CA GLN A 115 -19.51 0.02 -16.30
C GLN A 115 -18.28 -0.58 -15.64
N ILE A 116 -18.19 -0.59 -14.30
CA ILE A 116 -17.12 -1.27 -13.56
C ILE A 116 -17.22 -2.78 -13.77
N ARG A 117 -18.42 -3.37 -13.76
CA ARG A 117 -18.61 -4.81 -14.06
C ARG A 117 -18.29 -5.15 -15.50
N GLN A 118 -18.67 -4.31 -16.47
CA GLN A 118 -18.31 -4.46 -17.88
C GLN A 118 -16.82 -4.29 -18.10
N ALA A 119 -16.19 -3.28 -17.50
CA ALA A 119 -14.76 -3.08 -17.54
C ALA A 119 -14.04 -4.26 -16.87
N SER A 120 -14.54 -4.76 -15.74
CA SER A 120 -14.01 -5.95 -15.07
C SER A 120 -14.15 -7.19 -15.96
N ALA A 121 -15.30 -7.39 -16.59
CA ALA A 121 -15.57 -8.51 -17.48
C ALA A 121 -14.75 -8.44 -18.77
N TYR A 122 -14.58 -7.25 -19.33
CA TYR A 122 -13.70 -6.97 -20.46
C TYR A 122 -12.25 -7.25 -20.10
N LEU A 123 -11.79 -6.75 -18.96
CA LEU A 123 -10.42 -6.99 -18.47
C LEU A 123 -10.20 -8.47 -18.14
N LEU A 124 -11.19 -9.16 -17.58
CA LEU A 124 -11.18 -10.62 -17.43
C LEU A 124 -11.10 -11.34 -18.78
N ALA A 125 -11.89 -10.91 -19.76
CA ALA A 125 -11.87 -11.47 -21.12
C ALA A 125 -10.55 -11.20 -21.86
N THR A 126 -9.88 -10.09 -21.56
CA THR A 126 -8.53 -9.75 -22.06
C THR A 126 -7.41 -10.20 -21.10
N ASN A 127 -7.72 -11.04 -20.11
CA ASN A 127 -6.77 -11.63 -19.16
C ASN A 127 -5.90 -10.61 -18.39
N SER A 128 -6.49 -9.47 -18.03
CA SER A 128 -5.91 -8.39 -17.23
C SER A 128 -6.62 -8.33 -15.87
N SER A 129 -5.88 -8.39 -14.76
CA SER A 129 -6.49 -8.25 -13.43
C SER A 129 -6.66 -6.77 -13.09
N ALA A 130 -7.90 -6.31 -12.93
CA ALA A 130 -8.17 -5.01 -12.34
C ALA A 130 -8.41 -5.14 -10.84
N SER A 131 -7.70 -4.34 -10.05
CA SER A 131 -8.09 -4.04 -8.68
C SER A 131 -8.75 -2.66 -8.67
N PHE A 132 -10.04 -2.60 -8.38
CA PHE A 132 -10.73 -1.33 -8.21
C PHE A 132 -10.52 -0.86 -6.77
N ARG A 133 -9.75 0.21 -6.59
CA ARG A 133 -9.62 0.88 -5.31
C ARG A 133 -10.56 2.08 -5.31
N TRP A 134 -11.55 2.08 -4.43
CA TRP A 134 -12.42 3.24 -4.26
C TRP A 134 -11.60 4.34 -3.57
N LEU A 135 -11.22 5.36 -4.34
CA LEU A 135 -10.62 6.58 -3.81
C LEU A 135 -11.78 7.51 -3.44
N PRO A 136 -11.92 7.92 -2.17
CA PRO A 136 -12.83 8.99 -1.79
C PRO A 136 -12.61 10.21 -2.69
N SER A 137 -13.67 10.92 -3.07
CA SER A 137 -13.58 12.09 -3.95
C SER A 137 -12.66 13.19 -3.39
N GLU A 138 -12.40 13.19 -2.08
CA GLU A 138 -11.43 14.08 -1.44
C GLU A 138 -9.97 13.82 -1.86
N LEU A 139 -9.68 12.66 -2.44
CA LEU A 139 -8.37 12.21 -2.90
C LEU A 139 -8.31 12.05 -4.43
N ASN A 140 -9.38 12.39 -5.15
CA ASN A 140 -9.44 12.30 -6.59
C ASN A 140 -9.14 13.67 -7.23
N SER A 141 -7.97 13.83 -7.82
CA SER A 141 -7.54 15.04 -8.54
C SER A 141 -8.32 15.30 -9.84
N SER A 142 -9.10 14.34 -10.34
CA SER A 142 -9.95 14.52 -11.51
C SER A 142 -11.27 15.26 -11.24
N ASP A 143 -11.64 15.45 -9.96
CA ASP A 143 -12.87 16.13 -9.54
C ASP A 143 -12.71 17.67 -9.39
N GLU A 144 -11.57 18.23 -9.81
CA GLU A 144 -11.31 19.68 -9.82
C GLU A 144 -12.42 20.56 -10.42
N PRO A 145 -13.15 20.17 -11.50
CA PRO A 145 -14.19 21.02 -12.06
C PRO A 145 -15.41 21.22 -11.15
N SER A 146 -15.66 20.27 -10.23
CA SER A 146 -16.81 20.34 -9.31
C SER A 146 -16.60 21.31 -8.14
N ARG A 147 -15.34 21.69 -7.86
CA ARG A 147 -14.95 22.58 -6.75
C ARG A 147 -14.76 24.04 -7.16
N LEU A 148 -14.95 24.39 -8.43
CA LEU A 148 -14.89 25.77 -8.93
C LEU A 148 -15.85 26.73 -8.21
N TYR A 149 -16.85 26.21 -7.50
CA TYR A 149 -17.87 26.98 -6.78
C TYR A 149 -17.82 26.84 -5.25
N ASP A 150 -16.87 26.07 -4.71
CA ASP A 150 -16.77 25.87 -3.26
C ASP A 150 -15.68 26.75 -2.65
N SER A 151 -16.02 27.48 -1.58
CA SER A 151 -15.15 28.49 -0.93
C SER A 151 -14.08 27.91 0.00
N ALA A 152 -14.02 26.58 0.14
CA ALA A 152 -13.09 25.94 1.06
C ALA A 152 -11.65 25.94 0.49
N PRO A 153 -10.64 26.40 1.25
CA PRO A 153 -9.25 26.42 0.80
C PRO A 153 -8.72 25.01 0.54
N SER A 154 -8.01 24.84 -0.58
CA SER A 154 -7.45 23.54 -0.99
C SER A 154 -6.43 23.05 0.04
N LYS A 155 -6.62 21.82 0.53
CA LYS A 155 -5.65 21.17 1.44
C LYS A 155 -4.38 20.70 0.73
N LEU A 156 -4.35 20.75 -0.60
CA LEU A 156 -3.28 20.17 -1.43
C LEU A 156 -2.34 21.22 -2.02
N LEU A 157 -2.42 22.49 -1.57
CA LEU A 157 -1.57 23.60 -2.05
C LEU A 157 -1.61 23.81 -3.58
N ALA A 158 -2.61 23.24 -4.28
CA ALA A 158 -2.77 23.37 -5.72
C ALA A 158 -3.10 24.81 -6.14
N ASP A 159 -3.63 25.61 -5.22
CA ASP A 159 -3.80 27.05 -5.30
C ASP A 159 -2.46 27.81 -5.38
N GLN A 160 -1.33 27.17 -5.04
CA GLN A 160 0.01 27.75 -5.15
C GLN A 160 0.74 27.39 -6.45
N ILE A 161 0.14 26.57 -7.32
CA ILE A 161 0.72 26.26 -8.63
C ILE A 161 0.52 27.47 -9.55
N PRO A 162 1.59 28.11 -10.05
CA PRO A 162 1.46 29.23 -10.98
C PRO A 162 0.77 28.75 -12.25
N ARG A 163 -0.46 29.21 -12.48
CA ARG A 163 -1.13 28.92 -13.75
C ARG A 163 -0.42 29.74 -14.84
N PRO A 164 -0.03 29.12 -15.97
CA PRO A 164 0.39 29.90 -17.12
C PRO A 164 -0.78 30.81 -17.49
N SER A 165 -0.54 32.12 -17.44
CA SER A 165 -1.51 33.11 -17.89
C SER A 165 -1.81 32.81 -19.34
N HIS A 166 -2.92 32.14 -19.62
CA HIS A 166 -3.48 32.14 -20.96
C HIS A 166 -3.68 33.60 -21.32
N ALA A 167 -2.90 34.06 -22.30
CA ALA A 167 -3.00 35.37 -22.90
C ALA A 167 -4.43 35.55 -23.42
N THR A 168 -5.27 36.09 -22.55
CA THR A 168 -6.53 36.73 -22.89
C THR A 168 -6.22 38.20 -22.74
N GLY A 169 -5.78 38.79 -23.86
CA GLY A 169 -5.83 40.23 -24.00
C GLY A 169 -7.28 40.65 -23.90
N GLN A 170 -7.66 41.17 -22.75
CA GLN A 170 -8.67 42.21 -22.57
C GLN A 170 -8.62 42.65 -21.10
N THR A 171 -7.97 43.79 -20.87
CA THR A 171 -8.11 44.60 -19.67
C THR A 171 -9.57 45.05 -19.57
N GLU A 172 -10.38 44.35 -18.79
CA GLU A 172 -11.66 44.89 -18.33
C GLU A 172 -11.50 45.54 -16.96
N ASP A 173 -11.85 46.83 -16.97
CA ASP A 173 -11.88 47.78 -15.88
C ASP A 173 -12.93 47.37 -14.82
N PRO A 174 -12.60 47.30 -13.50
CA PRO A 174 -13.52 46.80 -12.47
C PRO A 174 -14.70 47.73 -12.11
N ALA A 175 -14.98 48.75 -12.93
CA ALA A 175 -15.99 49.78 -12.65
C ALA A 175 -17.38 49.57 -13.31
N SER A 176 -17.63 48.48 -14.05
CA SER A 176 -18.86 48.32 -14.83
C SER A 176 -19.79 47.19 -14.35
N ARG A 177 -19.98 47.03 -13.05
CA ARG A 177 -21.04 46.13 -12.52
C ARG A 177 -22.40 46.82 -12.57
N ARG A 178 -23.04 46.85 -13.76
CA ARG A 178 -24.46 47.19 -13.91
C ARG A 178 -25.31 45.96 -14.20
N LYS A 179 -26.40 45.88 -13.43
CA LYS A 179 -27.54 44.97 -13.54
C LYS A 179 -28.14 44.96 -14.95
N PHE A 180 -28.81 43.84 -15.26
CA PHE A 180 -29.97 43.59 -16.14
C PHE A 180 -29.69 42.28 -16.90
N GLY A 181 -30.57 41.29 -16.96
CA GLY A 181 -32.02 41.37 -17.12
C GLY A 181 -32.35 40.58 -18.39
N SER A 182 -33.24 39.60 -18.26
CA SER A 182 -33.73 38.68 -19.29
C SER A 182 -34.15 39.34 -20.62
N GLN A 183 -33.90 38.66 -21.75
CA GLN A 183 -34.84 38.31 -22.83
C GLN A 183 -34.07 37.99 -24.13
N SER A 184 -34.19 36.77 -24.68
CA SER A 184 -35.00 36.46 -25.87
C SER A 184 -34.64 37.24 -27.14
N SER A 185 -34.01 36.59 -28.13
CA SER A 185 -34.64 36.19 -29.40
C SER A 185 -33.65 35.87 -30.55
N LYS A 186 -33.99 34.77 -31.23
CA LYS A 186 -33.82 34.32 -32.63
C LYS A 186 -32.92 35.06 -33.65
N ALA A 187 -32.42 34.20 -34.56
CA ALA A 187 -32.14 34.37 -36.01
C ALA A 187 -30.85 35.11 -36.38
N ARG A 188 -30.15 34.87 -37.50
CA ARG A 188 -30.17 33.89 -38.61
C ARG A 188 -28.90 34.19 -39.45
N ALA A 189 -28.29 33.13 -39.99
CA ALA A 189 -27.33 33.02 -41.10
C ALA A 189 -26.73 34.29 -41.77
N LYS A 190 -25.41 34.27 -42.03
CA LYS A 190 -24.87 34.33 -43.40
C LYS A 190 -23.37 34.03 -43.48
N GLU A 191 -23.03 33.29 -44.54
CA GLU A 191 -21.70 33.04 -45.08
C GLU A 191 -21.00 34.32 -45.55
N THR A 192 -19.67 34.33 -45.55
CA THR A 192 -18.86 34.80 -46.70
C THR A 192 -17.42 34.28 -46.60
N ALA A 193 -16.93 33.84 -47.76
CA ALA A 193 -15.57 33.42 -48.06
C ALA A 193 -14.65 34.60 -48.43
N GLY A 194 -13.33 34.35 -48.47
CA GLY A 194 -12.30 35.20 -49.11
C GLY A 194 -10.99 35.21 -48.32
N ALA A 195 -9.98 34.43 -48.74
CA ALA A 195 -8.80 34.88 -49.52
C ALA A 195 -7.77 35.65 -48.65
N SER A 196 -6.68 34.99 -48.25
CA SER A 196 -5.33 35.01 -48.86
C SER A 196 -4.45 36.09 -48.25
N GLU A 197 -3.33 35.70 -47.63
CA GLU A 197 -2.03 36.36 -47.87
C GLU A 197 -0.88 35.55 -47.27
N ASP A 198 0.13 35.36 -48.13
CA ASP A 198 1.46 34.85 -47.86
C ASP A 198 2.19 35.70 -46.83
N THR A 199 2.99 35.07 -45.97
CA THR A 199 4.36 35.57 -45.72
C THR A 199 5.22 34.50 -45.04
N SER A 200 6.24 34.09 -45.78
CA SER A 200 7.44 33.41 -45.32
C SER A 200 8.15 34.16 -44.21
N ASN A 201 8.62 33.47 -43.17
CA ASN A 201 9.94 33.79 -42.64
C ASN A 201 10.63 32.59 -41.99
N GLN A 202 11.83 32.35 -42.49
CA GLN A 202 12.78 31.34 -42.07
C GLN A 202 13.45 31.77 -40.76
N GLN A 203 13.67 30.84 -39.83
CA GLN A 203 14.78 30.97 -38.88
C GLN A 203 15.23 29.60 -38.35
N GLU A 204 16.28 29.11 -39.02
CA GLU A 204 17.50 28.49 -38.51
C GLU A 204 17.44 27.63 -37.23
N LYS A 205 17.66 26.33 -37.43
CA LYS A 205 18.18 25.38 -36.43
C LYS A 205 19.70 25.51 -36.36
N PRO A 206 20.32 25.40 -35.17
CA PRO A 206 21.70 24.96 -35.08
C PRO A 206 21.76 23.44 -34.91
N ASP A 207 22.44 22.80 -35.85
CA ASP A 207 22.91 21.42 -35.78
C ASP A 207 23.97 21.28 -34.67
N PHE A 208 23.84 20.26 -33.83
CA PHE A 208 24.85 19.88 -32.86
C PHE A 208 25.43 18.51 -33.26
N ASP A 209 26.63 18.59 -33.84
CA ASP A 209 27.43 17.50 -34.38
C ASP A 209 28.31 16.91 -33.26
N PHE A 210 28.32 15.58 -33.12
CA PHE A 210 29.31 14.87 -32.30
C PHE A 210 30.07 13.90 -33.20
N GLY A 211 31.35 14.22 -33.39
CA GLY A 211 32.22 13.61 -34.36
C GLY A 211 32.57 12.16 -34.07
N ASN A 212 32.72 11.44 -35.18
CA ASN A 212 33.53 10.24 -35.32
C ASN A 212 35.01 10.63 -35.42
N GLU A 213 35.84 10.06 -34.56
CA GLU A 213 37.29 9.84 -34.71
C GLU A 213 37.67 8.91 -33.53
N CYS A 214 38.51 7.88 -33.61
CA CYS A 214 39.60 7.58 -34.51
C CYS A 214 39.97 6.09 -34.36
N THR A 215 40.23 5.42 -35.47
CA THR A 215 40.85 4.09 -35.57
C THR A 215 42.36 4.13 -35.31
N GLU A 216 42.90 2.98 -34.89
CA GLU A 216 44.25 2.43 -35.16
C GLU A 216 45.17 2.14 -33.95
N LYS A 217 45.43 0.84 -33.75
CA LYS A 217 46.73 0.13 -33.90
C LYS A 217 47.25 -0.71 -32.72
N GLN A 218 47.60 -1.95 -33.10
CA GLN A 218 48.71 -2.82 -32.66
C GLN A 218 48.55 -3.57 -31.33
N GLN A 219 48.34 -4.90 -31.37
CA GLN A 219 49.34 -5.98 -31.49
C GLN A 219 50.21 -6.16 -30.22
N ALA A 220 50.00 -7.26 -29.49
CA ALA A 220 50.87 -8.46 -29.51
C ALA A 220 50.90 -9.22 -28.14
N VAL A 221 51.00 -10.56 -28.25
CA VAL A 221 51.58 -11.52 -27.28
C VAL A 221 50.84 -11.74 -25.93
N ASN A 222 50.24 -12.92 -25.71
CA ASN A 222 50.98 -14.09 -25.22
C ASN A 222 50.10 -15.35 -25.10
N GLN A 223 50.70 -16.49 -25.45
CA GLN A 223 50.14 -17.83 -25.35
C GLN A 223 50.41 -18.40 -23.95
N GLN A 224 49.44 -19.10 -23.36
CA GLN A 224 49.56 -20.19 -22.37
C GLN A 224 48.12 -20.65 -22.05
N GLY A 225 47.67 -21.85 -22.36
CA GLY A 225 48.25 -23.14 -21.97
C GLY A 225 47.43 -23.73 -20.81
N PHE A 226 46.15 -24.08 -21.04
CA PHE A 226 45.28 -24.67 -20.00
C PHE A 226 45.19 -26.19 -20.14
N ARG A 227 45.75 -26.90 -19.16
CA ARG A 227 45.53 -28.33 -18.88
C ARG A 227 44.18 -28.54 -18.16
N PRO A 228 43.46 -29.64 -18.42
CA PRO A 228 42.29 -30.02 -17.62
C PRO A 228 42.74 -30.80 -16.38
N GLN A 229 42.26 -30.42 -15.20
CA GLN A 229 42.37 -31.24 -13.99
C GLN A 229 41.10 -32.04 -13.73
N SER A 230 41.38 -33.30 -13.47
CA SER A 230 40.55 -34.44 -13.10
C SER A 230 39.64 -34.25 -11.90
N SER A 231 38.48 -34.89 -12.04
CA SER A 231 37.54 -35.32 -11.01
C SER A 231 38.17 -36.13 -9.87
N SER A 232 37.65 -35.95 -8.66
CA SER A 232 37.61 -37.00 -7.63
C SER A 232 36.31 -36.96 -6.82
N PRO A 233 35.78 -38.13 -6.41
CA PRO A 233 34.45 -38.27 -5.82
C PRO A 233 34.48 -38.18 -4.29
N ARG A 234 33.40 -37.67 -3.68
CA ARG A 234 33.26 -37.60 -2.22
C ARG A 234 32.26 -38.66 -1.72
N ALA A 235 32.74 -39.39 -0.73
CA ALA A 235 32.17 -40.58 -0.12
C ALA A 235 30.84 -40.36 0.62
N ALA A 236 30.06 -41.43 0.65
CA ALA A 236 28.85 -41.64 1.43
C ALA A 236 29.15 -41.73 2.93
N LEU A 237 28.26 -41.19 3.76
CA LEU A 237 28.15 -41.54 5.18
C LEU A 237 26.68 -41.83 5.51
N ALA A 238 26.45 -43.06 5.95
CA ALA A 238 25.20 -43.58 6.48
C ALA A 238 24.97 -43.09 7.91
N THR A 239 23.70 -42.94 8.30
CA THR A 239 23.29 -42.84 9.71
C THR A 239 21.92 -43.49 9.87
N GLU A 240 21.88 -44.61 10.62
CA GLU A 240 20.68 -45.20 11.19
C GLU A 240 20.34 -44.53 12.53
N PRO A 241 19.07 -44.57 12.98
CA PRO A 241 18.76 -44.55 14.40
C PRO A 241 18.13 -45.87 14.89
N LYS A 242 18.73 -46.43 15.94
CA LYS A 242 18.15 -47.46 16.81
C LYS A 242 17.40 -46.76 17.95
N GLU A 243 16.09 -46.88 17.99
CA GLU A 243 15.28 -46.65 19.19
C GLU A 243 14.88 -48.01 19.78
N ALA A 244 15.41 -48.32 20.97
CA ALA A 244 14.93 -49.43 21.78
C ALA A 244 15.13 -49.10 23.27
N ASN A 245 14.07 -49.39 24.03
CA ASN A 245 14.04 -49.62 25.47
C ASN A 245 14.29 -48.44 26.41
N ARG A 246 13.20 -47.97 27.04
CA ARG A 246 13.18 -47.59 28.46
C ARG A 246 11.76 -47.59 29.05
N ASP A 247 11.13 -48.76 29.01
CA ASP A 247 9.98 -49.10 29.86
C ASP A 247 10.37 -50.26 30.77
N ALA A 248 10.89 -49.93 31.96
CA ALA A 248 10.93 -50.80 33.14
C ALA A 248 11.66 -50.05 34.26
N ASP A 249 10.90 -49.31 35.09
CA ASP A 249 11.17 -49.16 36.53
C ASP A 249 10.05 -48.34 37.16
N ARG A 250 8.90 -49.00 37.24
CA ARG A 250 7.73 -48.49 37.96
C ARG A 250 7.22 -49.57 38.88
N GLN A 251 7.91 -49.80 39.99
CA GLN A 251 7.28 -50.35 41.18
C GLN A 251 8.08 -50.11 42.46
N GLN A 252 7.35 -49.62 43.46
CA GLN A 252 7.59 -49.75 44.90
C GLN A 252 8.69 -48.89 45.53
N LEU A 253 8.29 -47.73 46.07
CA LEU A 253 8.83 -47.31 47.36
C LEU A 253 7.77 -46.61 48.20
N LYS A 254 7.73 -47.10 49.45
CA LYS A 254 6.73 -46.88 50.47
C LYS A 254 6.73 -45.44 50.97
N ARG A 255 5.53 -45.03 51.37
CA ARG A 255 5.20 -43.85 52.16
C ARG A 255 6.17 -43.66 53.34
N GLN A 256 6.83 -42.50 53.37
CA GLN A 256 7.17 -41.81 54.62
C GLN A 256 6.70 -40.35 54.49
N PRO A 257 6.07 -39.76 55.53
CA PRO A 257 5.72 -38.35 55.53
C PRO A 257 6.99 -37.53 55.73
N VAL A 258 7.55 -37.01 54.63
CA VAL A 258 8.62 -36.02 54.66
C VAL A 258 8.04 -34.72 55.20
N SER A 259 8.63 -34.26 56.30
CA SER A 259 8.38 -32.96 56.91
C SER A 259 8.45 -31.85 55.85
N VAL A 260 7.45 -30.98 55.84
CA VAL A 260 7.35 -29.86 54.90
C VAL A 260 8.66 -29.05 54.91
N PRO A 261 9.40 -28.96 53.80
CA PRO A 261 10.68 -28.26 53.79
C PRO A 261 10.45 -26.76 53.95
N ARG A 262 11.26 -26.14 54.81
CA ARG A 262 11.43 -24.68 54.97
C ARG A 262 11.73 -23.91 53.67
N GLU A 263 11.81 -24.57 52.52
CA GLU A 263 12.06 -23.98 51.20
C GLU A 263 10.90 -23.13 50.65
N ARG A 264 9.65 -23.39 51.06
CA ARG A 264 8.51 -22.58 50.58
C ARG A 264 8.55 -21.12 51.05
N VAL A 265 9.32 -20.80 52.08
CA VAL A 265 9.46 -19.43 52.61
C VAL A 265 10.66 -18.68 51.99
N LEU A 266 11.60 -19.38 51.34
CA LEU A 266 12.80 -18.75 50.75
C LEU A 266 12.64 -18.41 49.26
N ALA A 267 11.75 -19.09 48.53
CA ALA A 267 11.46 -18.77 47.12
C ALA A 267 10.88 -17.36 46.90
N PRO A 268 9.96 -16.85 47.74
CA PRO A 268 9.44 -15.48 47.62
C PRO A 268 10.52 -14.43 47.88
N ARG A 269 11.38 -14.65 48.89
CA ARG A 269 12.49 -13.74 49.24
C ARG A 269 13.55 -13.66 48.15
N ARG A 270 13.85 -14.77 47.46
CA ARG A 270 14.76 -14.76 46.30
C ARG A 270 14.17 -14.00 45.11
N ARG A 271 12.87 -14.11 44.85
CA ARG A 271 12.20 -13.28 43.81
C ARG A 271 12.20 -11.80 44.16
N ALA A 272 11.90 -11.43 45.41
CA ALA A 272 11.91 -10.04 45.86
C ALA A 272 13.31 -9.39 45.82
N ARG A 273 14.36 -10.15 46.18
CA ARG A 273 15.75 -9.66 46.02
C ARG A 273 16.12 -9.49 44.55
N ARG A 274 15.75 -10.45 43.68
CA ARG A 274 16.01 -10.33 42.23
C ARG A 274 15.27 -9.14 41.60
N SER A 275 14.01 -8.89 41.99
CA SER A 275 13.28 -7.71 41.51
C SER A 275 13.87 -6.41 42.04
N SER A 276 14.28 -6.37 43.32
CA SER A 276 14.92 -5.20 43.91
C SER A 276 16.27 -4.89 43.26
N THR A 277 17.12 -5.89 43.01
CA THR A 277 18.40 -5.70 42.32
C THR A 277 18.20 -5.28 40.86
N MET A 278 17.14 -5.78 40.19
CA MET A 278 16.78 -5.30 38.85
C MET A 278 16.38 -3.82 38.86
N VAL A 279 15.63 -3.37 39.87
CA VAL A 279 15.17 -1.98 39.99
C VAL A 279 16.31 -1.04 40.38
N THR A 280 17.20 -1.42 41.30
CA THR A 280 18.34 -0.55 41.65
C THR A 280 19.34 -0.43 40.50
N ASN A 281 19.58 -1.51 39.75
CA ASN A 281 20.39 -1.44 38.54
C ASN A 281 19.70 -0.66 37.41
N PHE A 282 18.36 -0.55 37.43
CA PHE A 282 17.58 0.25 36.48
C PHE A 282 17.78 1.76 36.66
N PHE A 283 18.10 2.21 37.88
CA PHE A 283 18.31 3.64 38.17
C PHE A 283 19.77 4.09 38.16
N GLN A 284 20.73 3.19 38.35
CA GLN A 284 22.16 3.54 38.40
C GLN A 284 22.81 3.75 37.01
N ASP A 285 22.26 3.18 35.93
CA ASP A 285 22.81 3.30 34.56
C ASP A 285 22.36 4.57 33.81
N ASN A 286 21.58 5.47 34.43
CA ASN A 286 20.94 6.61 33.77
C ASN A 286 21.79 7.90 33.69
N SER A 287 23.10 7.87 33.95
CA SER A 287 23.92 9.11 33.98
C SER A 287 24.61 9.49 32.65
N SER A 288 24.41 8.71 31.58
CA SER A 288 24.79 9.15 30.22
C SER A 288 23.54 9.64 29.48
N LEU A 289 23.68 10.55 28.53
CA LEU A 289 22.57 11.31 27.91
C LEU A 289 21.72 10.45 26.95
N LEU A 290 20.93 9.56 27.57
CA LEU A 290 19.95 8.60 27.02
C LEU A 290 20.52 7.28 26.50
N PRO A 291 21.13 6.44 27.36
CA PRO A 291 21.36 5.04 27.06
C PRO A 291 20.01 4.34 26.85
N ALA A 292 19.90 3.58 25.75
CA ALA A 292 18.74 2.74 25.47
C ALA A 292 18.31 1.97 26.73
N THR A 293 17.00 2.01 27.03
CA THR A 293 16.46 1.40 28.25
C THR A 293 16.84 -0.08 28.29
N ARG A 294 17.01 -0.68 29.47
CA ARG A 294 17.34 -2.11 29.57
C ARG A 294 16.34 -2.99 28.80
N LEU A 295 15.08 -2.60 28.76
CA LEU A 295 14.04 -3.26 27.97
C LEU A 295 14.31 -3.15 26.46
N GLU A 296 14.73 -1.98 25.96
CA GLU A 296 15.15 -1.81 24.57
C GLU A 296 16.38 -2.67 24.22
N ARG A 297 17.37 -2.75 25.12
CA ARG A 297 18.55 -3.62 24.92
C ARG A 297 18.21 -5.10 24.94
N GLN A 298 17.20 -5.51 25.71
CA GLN A 298 16.73 -6.90 25.75
C GLN A 298 15.75 -7.24 24.62
N ALA A 299 15.06 -6.24 24.07
CA ALA A 299 14.12 -6.42 22.97
C ALA A 299 14.83 -6.78 21.66
N VAL A 300 16.09 -6.36 21.50
CA VAL A 300 16.90 -6.63 20.31
C VAL A 300 17.96 -7.68 20.66
N SER A 301 17.97 -8.81 19.94
CA SER A 301 19.01 -9.82 20.12
C SER A 301 20.38 -9.28 19.72
N SER A 302 21.46 -9.80 20.32
CA SER A 302 22.84 -9.39 19.95
C SER A 302 23.13 -9.60 18.46
N SER A 303 22.56 -10.65 17.85
CA SER A 303 22.64 -10.91 16.41
C SER A 303 21.94 -9.82 15.59
N THR A 304 20.73 -9.42 16.00
CA THR A 304 19.99 -8.32 15.35
C THR A 304 20.73 -6.99 15.49
N GLN A 305 21.33 -6.72 16.65
CA GLN A 305 22.11 -5.51 16.88
C GLN A 305 23.34 -5.45 15.96
N ALA A 306 24.07 -6.57 15.79
CA ALA A 306 25.16 -6.65 14.84
C ALA A 306 24.70 -6.41 13.40
N SER A 307 23.53 -6.96 13.02
CA SER A 307 22.94 -6.71 11.71
C SER A 307 22.56 -5.24 11.51
N TYR A 308 22.05 -4.55 12.53
CA TYR A 308 21.71 -3.14 12.46
C TYR A 308 22.95 -2.27 12.29
N GLN A 309 23.99 -2.58 13.07
CA GLN A 309 25.27 -1.88 12.98
C GLN A 309 25.90 -2.02 11.59
N ALA A 310 25.86 -3.22 10.99
CA ALA A 310 26.40 -3.46 9.66
C ALA A 310 25.65 -2.67 8.56
N GLU A 311 24.31 -2.60 8.62
CA GLU A 311 23.52 -1.81 7.66
C GLU A 311 23.75 -0.30 7.85
N LEU A 312 23.86 0.17 9.09
CA LEU A 312 24.15 1.58 9.37
C LEU A 312 25.54 1.97 8.87
N GLU A 313 26.56 1.14 9.07
CA GLU A 313 27.91 1.35 8.53
C GLU A 313 27.91 1.39 6.99
N ARG A 314 27.12 0.53 6.35
CA ARG A 314 26.96 0.54 4.89
C ARG A 314 26.34 1.85 4.40
N PHE A 315 25.31 2.35 5.08
CA PHE A 315 24.71 3.64 4.80
C PHE A 315 25.70 4.80 5.01
N MET A 316 26.43 4.83 6.13
CA MET A 316 27.40 5.90 6.41
C MET A 316 28.53 5.94 5.38
N LYS A 317 29.02 4.77 4.92
CA LYS A 317 30.00 4.70 3.82
C LYS A 317 29.43 5.25 2.51
N TYR A 318 28.17 4.94 2.20
CA TYR A 318 27.49 5.48 1.03
C TYR A 318 27.33 7.01 1.13
N ALA A 319 26.84 7.51 2.27
CA ALA A 319 26.67 8.93 2.53
C ALA A 319 28.00 9.69 2.43
N GLN A 320 29.08 9.15 3.00
CA GLN A 320 30.42 9.73 2.89
C GLN A 320 30.90 9.80 1.43
N ARG A 321 30.73 8.71 0.65
CA ARG A 321 31.14 8.66 -0.76
C ARG A 321 30.39 9.66 -1.63
N HIS A 322 29.13 9.90 -1.33
CA HIS A 322 28.25 10.79 -2.09
C HIS A 322 28.13 12.20 -1.46
N GLN A 323 28.90 12.50 -0.41
CA GLN A 323 28.89 13.78 0.32
C GLN A 323 27.47 14.17 0.80
N LEU A 324 26.70 13.18 1.24
CA LEU A 324 25.34 13.38 1.73
C LEU A 324 25.34 13.85 3.17
N ASP A 325 24.44 14.78 3.51
CA ASP A 325 24.30 15.26 4.88
C ASP A 325 23.58 14.22 5.75
N THR A 326 24.23 13.84 6.86
CA THR A 326 23.72 12.86 7.83
C THR A 326 23.25 13.51 9.12
N ASN A 327 23.14 14.84 9.15
CA ASN A 327 22.52 15.57 10.24
C ASN A 327 21.06 15.17 10.40
N LEU A 328 20.63 14.96 11.65
CA LEU A 328 19.27 14.56 12.00
C LEU A 328 18.22 15.54 11.44
N GLY A 329 17.09 15.00 10.97
CA GLY A 329 15.98 15.77 10.39
C GLY A 329 15.83 15.53 8.89
N GLU A 330 15.45 16.57 8.16
CA GLU A 330 15.16 16.49 6.71
C GLU A 330 16.40 16.08 5.88
N ALA A 331 17.59 16.52 6.30
CA ALA A 331 18.85 16.14 5.64
C ALA A 331 19.09 14.62 5.70
N MET A 332 18.97 14.00 6.88
CA MET A 332 19.10 12.55 7.02
C MET A 332 18.01 11.80 6.25
N ASP A 333 16.76 12.29 6.24
CA ASP A 333 15.67 11.69 5.46
C ASP A 333 16.00 11.67 3.96
N ASN A 334 16.46 12.80 3.41
CA ASN A 334 16.88 12.89 2.01
C ASN A 334 18.03 11.93 1.70
N SER A 335 19.02 11.82 2.59
CA SER A 335 20.14 10.89 2.46
C SER A 335 19.70 9.42 2.50
N LEU A 336 18.76 9.08 3.39
CA LEU A 336 18.17 7.75 3.47
C LEU A 336 17.40 7.40 2.19
N VAL A 337 16.58 8.32 1.68
CA VAL A 337 15.84 8.13 0.42
C VAL A 337 16.80 7.89 -0.75
N GLN A 338 17.87 8.68 -0.86
CA GLN A 338 18.87 8.48 -1.90
C GLN A 338 19.55 7.10 -1.79
N HIS A 339 19.92 6.68 -0.58
CA HIS A 339 20.52 5.37 -0.37
C HIS A 339 19.54 4.22 -0.66
N MET A 340 18.29 4.33 -0.21
CA MET A 340 17.25 3.33 -0.49
C MET A 340 16.95 3.22 -1.99
N ASN A 341 16.95 4.34 -2.72
CA ASN A 341 16.84 4.35 -4.18
C ASN A 341 18.05 3.69 -4.84
N ALA A 342 19.27 3.89 -4.32
CA ALA A 342 20.45 3.19 -4.81
C ALA A 342 20.36 1.68 -4.57
N LEU A 343 19.94 1.25 -3.37
CA LEU A 343 19.67 -0.15 -3.06
C LEU A 343 18.59 -0.73 -3.98
N TYR A 344 17.53 0.04 -4.24
CA TYR A 344 16.46 -0.35 -5.15
C TYR A 344 16.96 -0.58 -6.57
N ARG A 345 17.73 0.37 -7.12
CA ARG A 345 18.36 0.26 -8.46
C ARG A 345 19.34 -0.90 -8.56
N GLN A 346 19.97 -1.28 -7.46
CA GLN A 346 20.86 -2.45 -7.35
C GLN A 346 20.10 -3.78 -7.19
N GLY A 347 18.77 -3.77 -7.12
CA GLY A 347 17.95 -4.98 -6.99
C GLY A 347 17.80 -5.49 -5.55
N PHE A 348 18.21 -4.73 -4.52
CA PHE A 348 18.04 -5.15 -3.13
C PHE A 348 16.59 -5.05 -2.68
N GLN A 349 16.03 -6.14 -2.16
CA GLN A 349 14.65 -6.23 -1.67
C GLN A 349 14.29 -5.14 -0.64
N SER A 350 12.99 -4.83 -0.51
CA SER A 350 12.49 -3.74 0.35
C SER A 350 12.87 -3.90 1.82
N TYR A 351 13.02 -5.13 2.30
CA TYR A 351 13.43 -5.39 3.68
C TYR A 351 14.79 -4.77 4.04
N HIS A 352 15.68 -4.50 3.09
CA HIS A 352 16.92 -3.77 3.36
C HIS A 352 16.66 -2.32 3.74
N GLY A 353 15.69 -1.66 3.07
CA GLY A 353 15.22 -0.34 3.45
C GLY A 353 14.57 -0.35 4.83
N ASP A 354 13.70 -1.33 5.10
CA ASP A 354 13.06 -1.50 6.40
C ASP A 354 14.08 -1.77 7.51
N ARG A 355 15.08 -2.61 7.25
CA ARG A 355 16.16 -2.94 8.17
C ARG A 355 17.03 -1.71 8.44
N LEU A 356 17.40 -0.95 7.41
CA LEU A 356 18.14 0.29 7.58
C LEU A 356 17.34 1.30 8.41
N MET A 357 16.05 1.46 8.12
CA MET A 357 15.18 2.36 8.88
C MET A 357 15.11 1.95 10.36
N ALA A 358 14.96 0.66 10.62
CA ALA A 358 15.00 0.12 11.98
C ALA A 358 16.37 0.35 12.65
N SER A 359 17.49 0.20 11.92
CA SER A 359 18.83 0.51 12.44
C SER A 359 18.99 1.97 12.84
N VAL A 360 18.48 2.89 12.00
CA VAL A 360 18.52 4.33 12.27
C VAL A 360 17.66 4.68 13.48
N MET A 361 16.43 4.17 13.56
CA MET A 361 15.55 4.38 14.72
C MET A 361 16.12 3.76 16.00
N HIS A 362 16.84 2.64 15.90
CA HIS A 362 17.52 2.02 17.04
C HIS A 362 18.71 2.87 17.52
N ARG A 363 19.47 3.47 16.60
CA ARG A 363 20.60 4.36 16.91
C ARG A 363 20.13 5.73 17.41
N HIS A 364 19.03 6.23 16.87
CA HIS A 364 18.43 7.53 17.15
C HIS A 364 16.95 7.37 17.55
N PRO A 365 16.66 7.05 18.83
CA PRO A 365 15.29 6.88 19.30
C PRO A 365 14.40 8.11 19.10
N SER A 366 15.00 9.30 19.00
CA SER A 366 14.33 10.57 18.66
C SER A 366 13.67 10.58 17.27
N CYS A 367 14.07 9.66 16.38
CA CYS A 367 13.50 9.45 15.05
C CYS A 367 12.39 8.37 15.03
N GLY A 368 12.14 7.71 16.16
CA GLY A 368 11.13 6.65 16.28
C GLY A 368 9.71 7.19 16.43
N ARG A 369 8.74 6.28 16.58
CA ARG A 369 7.30 6.61 16.72
C ARG A 369 6.98 7.58 17.88
N LEU A 370 7.78 7.54 18.95
CA LEU A 370 7.64 8.40 20.12
C LEU A 370 8.60 9.59 20.11
N GLY A 371 9.43 9.71 19.06
CA GLY A 371 10.43 10.73 18.92
C GLY A 371 9.85 12.09 18.52
N ASN A 372 10.60 13.15 18.83
CA ASN A 372 10.26 14.53 18.43
C ASN A 372 10.61 14.83 16.97
N VAL A 373 11.50 14.03 16.36
CA VAL A 373 11.86 14.13 14.95
C VAL A 373 11.03 13.12 14.18
N LYS A 374 9.99 13.59 13.49
CA LYS A 374 9.26 12.75 12.55
C LYS A 374 10.14 12.55 11.32
N MET A 375 10.77 11.39 11.22
CA MET A 375 11.29 10.99 9.91
C MET A 375 10.09 10.76 9.01
N LEU A 376 10.06 11.49 7.90
CA LEU A 376 9.07 11.23 6.87
C LEU A 376 9.39 9.84 6.33
N ALA A 377 8.67 8.85 6.84
CA ALA A 377 8.44 7.60 6.14
C ALA A 377 7.59 7.87 4.89
N GLN A 378 8.01 8.84 4.06
CA GLN A 378 7.80 8.79 2.63
C GLN A 378 8.57 7.56 2.16
N THR A 379 7.97 6.41 2.47
CA THR A 379 8.18 5.16 1.78
C THR A 379 8.33 5.50 0.30
N VAL A 380 9.37 4.96 -0.33
CA VAL A 380 9.65 5.01 -1.78
C VAL A 380 8.43 4.60 -2.63
N SER A 381 7.33 4.16 -2.02
CA SER A 381 5.99 4.09 -2.60
C SER A 381 5.33 5.47 -2.73
N GLY A 382 5.75 6.21 -3.74
CA GLY A 382 4.82 6.97 -4.56
C GLY A 382 4.89 6.43 -5.98
N PRO A 383 3.78 6.10 -6.67
CA PRO A 383 3.84 6.04 -8.12
C PRO A 383 4.46 7.36 -8.58
N ASN A 384 5.51 7.28 -9.39
CA ASN A 384 5.96 8.46 -10.11
C ASN A 384 4.69 9.06 -10.74
N PRO A 385 4.35 10.34 -10.50
CA PRO A 385 3.21 10.98 -11.16
C PRO A 385 3.30 10.85 -12.69
N ASP A 386 4.49 10.52 -13.20
CA ASP A 386 4.81 10.29 -14.60
C ASP A 386 4.75 8.81 -15.05
N ALA A 387 4.19 7.90 -14.24
CA ALA A 387 4.00 6.53 -14.70
C ALA A 387 2.99 6.51 -15.84
N TYR A 388 3.50 6.37 -17.08
CA TYR A 388 2.65 6.33 -18.25
C TYR A 388 1.57 5.25 -18.12
N PRO A 389 0.34 5.50 -18.63
CA PRO A 389 -0.72 4.49 -18.64
C PRO A 389 -0.25 3.19 -19.29
N LEU A 390 -0.79 2.05 -18.82
CA LEU A 390 -0.47 0.72 -19.38
C LEU A 390 -0.58 0.69 -20.91
N ALA A 391 -1.54 1.42 -21.50
CA ALA A 391 -1.71 1.54 -22.94
C ALA A 391 -0.46 2.08 -23.67
N VAL A 392 0.22 3.08 -23.09
CA VAL A 392 1.46 3.65 -23.65
C VAL A 392 2.55 2.58 -23.68
N TRP A 393 2.69 1.85 -22.57
CA TRP A 393 3.66 0.76 -22.47
C TRP A 393 3.35 -0.40 -23.41
N CYS A 394 2.08 -0.76 -23.59
CA CYS A 394 1.67 -1.73 -24.60
C CYS A 394 2.05 -1.26 -26.01
N GLY A 395 1.93 0.03 -26.30
CA GLY A 395 2.41 0.64 -27.55
C GLY A 395 3.92 0.50 -27.74
N VAL A 396 4.71 0.80 -26.69
CA VAL A 396 6.17 0.60 -26.70
C VAL A 396 6.52 -0.87 -26.92
N VAL A 397 5.84 -1.80 -26.23
CA VAL A 397 6.03 -3.24 -26.39
C VAL A 397 5.71 -3.69 -27.82
N ALA A 398 4.63 -3.18 -28.43
CA ALA A 398 4.28 -3.48 -29.81
C ALA A 398 5.32 -2.97 -30.81
N LEU A 399 5.87 -1.77 -30.60
CA LEU A 399 6.96 -1.22 -31.42
C LEU A 399 8.25 -2.03 -31.30
N LEU A 400 8.65 -2.38 -30.08
CA LEU A 400 9.80 -3.27 -29.83
C LEU A 400 9.60 -4.63 -30.52
N PHE A 401 8.39 -5.17 -30.49
CA PHE A 401 8.05 -6.41 -31.19
C PHE A 401 8.15 -6.26 -32.71
N HIS A 402 7.63 -5.15 -33.26
CA HIS A 402 7.70 -4.84 -34.69
C HIS A 402 9.15 -4.69 -35.20
N TRP A 403 10.04 -4.13 -34.38
CA TRP A 403 11.48 -4.03 -34.66
C TRP A 403 12.27 -5.33 -34.44
N GLY A 404 11.60 -6.43 -34.06
CA GLY A 404 12.25 -7.71 -33.79
C GLY A 404 12.95 -7.81 -32.42
N LEU A 405 12.80 -6.81 -31.54
CA LEU A 405 13.36 -6.77 -30.18
C LEU A 405 12.45 -7.51 -29.19
N VAL A 406 12.10 -8.76 -29.50
CA VAL A 406 11.10 -9.55 -28.75
C VAL A 406 11.49 -9.74 -27.27
N ALA A 407 12.77 -9.95 -26.98
CA ALA A 407 13.24 -10.11 -25.60
C ALA A 407 13.02 -8.85 -24.75
N MET A 408 13.29 -7.66 -25.31
CA MET A 408 13.04 -6.39 -24.64
C MET A 408 11.54 -6.12 -24.49
N ALA A 409 10.74 -6.44 -25.51
CA ALA A 409 9.29 -6.31 -25.45
C ALA A 409 8.70 -7.15 -24.30
N VAL A 410 9.11 -8.41 -24.17
CA VAL A 410 8.69 -9.30 -23.08
C VAL A 410 9.20 -8.77 -21.74
N PHE A 411 10.46 -8.34 -21.66
CA PHE A 411 11.02 -7.79 -20.43
C PHE A 411 10.24 -6.56 -19.93
N VAL A 412 9.97 -5.60 -20.81
CA VAL A 412 9.20 -4.39 -20.48
C VAL A 412 7.81 -4.76 -19.99
N MET A 413 7.12 -5.66 -20.70
CA MET A 413 5.78 -6.09 -20.30
C MET A 413 5.78 -6.80 -18.95
N VAL A 414 6.76 -7.67 -18.69
CA VAL A 414 6.92 -8.34 -17.39
C VAL A 414 7.20 -7.31 -16.30
N ALA A 415 8.18 -6.42 -16.48
CA ALA A 415 8.55 -5.42 -15.49
C ALA A 415 7.37 -4.53 -15.09
N ILE A 416 6.54 -4.13 -16.06
CA ILE A 416 5.39 -3.25 -15.81
C ILE A 416 4.23 -4.01 -15.19
N SER A 417 3.88 -5.17 -15.73
CA SER A 417 2.74 -5.96 -15.24
C SER A 417 2.95 -6.51 -13.84
N SER A 418 4.20 -6.76 -13.45
CA SER A 418 4.53 -7.31 -12.13
C SER A 418 5.14 -6.29 -11.16
N TYR A 419 5.22 -5.01 -11.54
CA TYR A 419 5.88 -3.94 -10.76
C TYR A 419 7.29 -4.30 -10.32
N ALA A 420 7.95 -4.96 -11.24
CA ALA A 420 9.08 -5.76 -10.91
C ALA A 420 10.33 -4.94 -11.36
N ARG A 421 11.29 -4.82 -10.43
CA ARG A 421 12.62 -4.20 -10.57
C ARG A 421 13.40 -4.63 -11.82
N PRO A 422 14.15 -3.74 -12.49
CA PRO A 422 14.85 -4.05 -13.75
C PRO A 422 15.80 -5.27 -13.74
N ILE A 423 16.21 -5.74 -12.56
CA ILE A 423 17.10 -6.87 -12.38
C ILE A 423 16.27 -8.08 -11.93
N PHE A 424 15.66 -8.78 -12.88
CA PHE A 424 15.02 -10.07 -12.62
C PHE A 424 15.99 -11.21 -12.78
N ASN A 425 16.33 -11.90 -11.68
CA ASN A 425 16.97 -13.21 -11.78
C ASN A 425 15.95 -14.31 -12.08
N CYS A 426 15.12 -14.11 -13.10
CA CYS A 426 14.18 -15.11 -13.56
C CYS A 426 14.93 -16.23 -14.25
N LYS A 427 15.06 -17.37 -13.55
CA LYS A 427 15.60 -18.58 -14.15
C LYS A 427 14.53 -19.19 -15.07
N LYS A 428 14.94 -19.92 -16.11
CA LYS A 428 14.01 -20.67 -16.98
C LYS A 428 13.07 -21.60 -16.20
N ARG A 429 13.49 -22.10 -15.04
CA ARG A 429 12.67 -22.93 -14.12
C ARG A 429 11.51 -22.17 -13.46
N SER A 430 11.58 -20.83 -13.42
CA SER A 430 10.51 -19.98 -12.90
C SER A 430 9.33 -19.87 -13.86
N LEU A 431 9.51 -20.25 -15.14
CA LEU A 431 8.43 -20.39 -16.11
C LEU A 431 7.72 -21.73 -15.90
N ILE A 432 6.53 -21.66 -15.32
CA ILE A 432 5.62 -22.79 -15.15
C ILE A 432 4.89 -22.98 -16.49
N LYS A 433 5.04 -24.19 -17.05
CA LYS A 433 4.34 -24.61 -18.25
C LYS A 433 2.83 -24.62 -18.02
N PRO A 434 2.01 -24.33 -19.05
CA PRO A 434 0.58 -24.54 -18.98
C PRO A 434 0.29 -26.00 -18.55
N ALA A 435 -0.52 -26.17 -17.52
CA ALA A 435 -0.95 -27.50 -17.10
C ALA A 435 -2.10 -27.94 -18.01
N SER A 436 -1.93 -29.08 -18.68
CA SER A 436 -2.96 -29.65 -19.57
C SER A 436 -4.31 -29.67 -18.84
N HIS A 437 -5.30 -28.99 -19.42
CA HIS A 437 -6.67 -28.83 -18.90
C HIS A 437 -6.90 -27.84 -17.74
N VAL A 438 -5.86 -27.23 -17.16
CA VAL A 438 -6.02 -26.24 -16.06
C VAL A 438 -5.70 -24.83 -16.54
N THR A 439 -4.55 -24.63 -17.21
CA THR A 439 -4.13 -23.32 -17.71
C THR A 439 -3.72 -23.43 -19.17
N ARG A 440 -4.08 -22.40 -19.96
CA ARG A 440 -3.65 -22.29 -21.38
C ARG A 440 -2.41 -21.43 -21.56
N HIS A 441 -1.94 -20.79 -20.50
CA HIS A 441 -0.85 -19.82 -20.54
C HIS A 441 0.33 -20.28 -19.69
N TRP A 442 1.52 -19.85 -20.09
CA TRP A 442 2.70 -19.95 -19.24
C TRP A 442 2.55 -19.00 -18.06
N SER A 443 2.93 -19.43 -16.87
CA SER A 443 2.94 -18.59 -15.68
C SER A 443 4.38 -18.33 -15.27
N LEU A 444 4.75 -17.07 -15.08
CA LEU A 444 6.07 -16.73 -14.55
C LEU A 444 5.97 -16.61 -13.03
N LEU A 445 6.57 -17.56 -12.31
CA LEU A 445 6.68 -17.48 -10.86
C LEU A 445 7.80 -16.52 -10.48
N LEU A 446 7.40 -15.30 -10.13
CA LEU A 446 8.28 -14.32 -9.49
C LEU A 446 8.43 -14.70 -8.02
N ALA A 447 9.14 -15.80 -7.75
CA ALA A 447 9.52 -16.14 -6.40
C ALA A 447 10.56 -15.13 -5.91
N PRO A 448 10.51 -14.68 -4.65
CA PRO A 448 11.56 -13.88 -4.04
C PRO A 448 12.80 -14.76 -3.75
N GLU A 449 13.40 -15.38 -4.76
CA GLU A 449 14.78 -15.88 -4.69
C GLU A 449 15.73 -14.76 -5.15
N GLU A 450 15.72 -13.64 -4.44
CA GLU A 450 16.63 -12.52 -4.74
C GLU A 450 17.34 -12.04 -3.48
N ASP A 451 18.20 -12.91 -2.93
CA ASP A 451 19.38 -12.41 -2.24
C ASP A 451 20.32 -11.80 -3.29
N GLY A 452 20.11 -10.51 -3.60
CA GLY A 452 21.02 -9.70 -4.42
C GLY A 452 22.48 -9.72 -3.91
N ALA A 453 22.70 -10.19 -2.68
CA ALA A 453 24.00 -10.45 -2.09
C ALA A 453 24.92 -11.34 -2.94
N LYS A 454 24.39 -12.32 -3.69
CA LYS A 454 25.23 -13.22 -4.51
C LYS A 454 25.74 -12.57 -5.80
N LEU A 455 24.96 -11.67 -6.41
CA LEU A 455 25.41 -10.90 -7.58
C LEU A 455 26.42 -9.83 -7.17
N PHE A 456 26.18 -9.12 -6.07
CA PHE A 456 27.10 -8.10 -5.57
C PHE A 456 28.40 -8.70 -5.03
N ALA A 457 28.38 -9.88 -4.41
CA ALA A 457 29.60 -10.56 -3.99
C ALA A 457 30.49 -10.98 -5.18
N ASN A 458 29.92 -11.18 -6.37
CA ASN A 458 30.68 -11.42 -7.58
C ASN A 458 31.12 -10.11 -8.24
N LEU A 459 30.30 -9.05 -8.20
CA LEU A 459 30.64 -7.72 -8.71
C LEU A 459 31.72 -7.00 -7.88
N VAL A 460 31.71 -7.17 -6.56
CA VAL A 460 32.70 -6.58 -5.63
C VAL A 460 33.99 -7.41 -5.58
N LYS A 461 33.95 -8.67 -6.01
CA LYS A 461 35.14 -9.50 -6.22
C LYS A 461 35.71 -9.40 -7.63
N GLY A 462 35.00 -8.77 -8.57
CA GLY A 462 35.50 -8.45 -9.91
C GLY A 462 36.36 -7.20 -9.86
N ASP A 463 37.54 -7.30 -10.48
CA ASP A 463 38.51 -6.21 -10.61
C ASP A 463 37.83 -4.99 -11.26
N PRO A 464 37.93 -3.76 -10.69
CA PRO A 464 37.29 -2.56 -11.24
C PRO A 464 37.76 -2.17 -12.65
N ASN A 465 38.69 -2.91 -13.26
CA ASN A 465 39.22 -2.68 -14.60
C ASN A 465 38.73 -3.67 -15.67
N GLU A 466 37.81 -4.59 -15.36
CA GLU A 466 37.23 -5.49 -16.37
C GLU A 466 36.10 -4.77 -17.13
N PRO A 467 36.23 -4.47 -18.44
CA PRO A 467 35.14 -3.87 -19.21
C PRO A 467 34.04 -4.90 -19.51
N LEU A 468 32.79 -4.42 -19.44
CA LEU A 468 31.54 -5.18 -19.65
C LEU A 468 31.47 -5.94 -20.98
#